data_AF-X1S5S4-F1
#
_entry.id   AF-X1S5S4-F1
#
_cell.length_a   1.000
_cell.length_b   1.000
_cell.length_c   1.000
_cell.angle_alpha   90.00
_cell.angle_beta   90.00
_cell.angle_gamma   90.00
#
_symmetry.space_group_name_H-M   'P 1'
#
loop_
_entity.id
_entity.type
_entity.pdbx_description
1 polymer ?
#
loop_
_entity_poly.entity_id
_entity_poly.type
_entity_poly.pdbx_seq_one_letter_code
_entity_poly.pdbx_strand_id
1 'polypeptide(L)'
;MEALYYPMLAKNLKDVGSIDYIDYYANIKLDGIRNFGFLSNAGTVLQARSGSNITDKYPELQTKTEHTIFLDGEIIIGSGT
;
A
#
# COMPACT_ATOMS: atom_id res chain seq x y z
N MET A 1 -9.45 -14.77 12.38
CA MET A 1 -8.70 -14.80 11.11
C MET A 1 -8.81 -13.43 10.50
N GLU A 2 -7.72 -12.67 10.43
CA GLU A 2 -7.70 -11.46 9.60
C GLU A 2 -7.84 -11.90 8.15
N ALA A 3 -8.70 -11.24 7.39
CA ALA A 3 -8.92 -11.56 5.98
C ALA A 3 -7.65 -11.26 5.19
N LEU A 4 -7.32 -12.14 4.24
CA LEU A 4 -6.19 -11.97 3.33
C LEU A 4 -6.62 -11.17 2.11
N TYR A 5 -5.94 -10.06 1.84
CA TYR A 5 -6.26 -9.19 0.70
C TYR A 5 -5.18 -9.26 -0.38
N TYR A 6 -5.61 -9.26 -1.64
CA TYR A 6 -4.71 -9.29 -2.80
C TYR A 6 -4.68 -7.94 -3.50
N PRO A 7 -3.50 -7.37 -3.79
CA PRO A 7 -3.40 -6.09 -4.47
C PRO A 7 -3.83 -6.18 -5.92
N MET A 8 -4.47 -5.12 -6.39
CA MET A 8 -4.70 -4.93 -7.82
C MET A 8 -3.37 -4.78 -8.54
N LEU A 9 -3.20 -5.54 -9.63
CA LEU A 9 -2.03 -5.51 -10.49
C LEU A 9 -2.25 -4.56 -11.67
N ALA A 10 -1.19 -3.87 -12.08
CA ALA A 10 -1.20 -3.03 -13.27
C ALA A 10 -0.73 -3.84 -14.50
N LYS A 11 -1.28 -3.51 -15.67
CA LYS A 11 -0.73 -3.96 -16.96
C LYS A 11 0.52 -3.13 -17.30
N ASN A 12 1.46 -3.72 -18.04
CA ASN A 12 2.57 -2.92 -18.58
C ASN A 12 2.07 -2.07 -19.73
N LEU A 13 2.68 -0.90 -19.94
CA LEU A 13 2.30 0.03 -21.01
C LEU A 13 2.27 -0.64 -22.39
N LYS A 14 3.25 -1.52 -22.67
CA LYS A 14 3.33 -2.29 -23.92
C LYS A 14 2.10 -3.17 -24.20
N ASP A 15 1.33 -3.51 -23.16
CA ASP A 15 0.17 -4.41 -23.21
C ASP A 15 -1.17 -3.63 -23.20
N VAL A 16 -1.15 -2.30 -23.06
CA VAL A 16 -2.35 -1.44 -22.94
C VAL A 16 -2.74 -0.78 -24.28
N GLY A 17 -1.84 -0.78 -25.27
CA GLY A 17 -2.08 -0.12 -26.56
C GLY A 17 -1.88 1.40 -26.44
N SER A 18 -2.78 2.19 -27.04
CA SER A 18 -2.78 3.65 -26.94
C SER A 18 -3.47 4.11 -25.65
N ILE A 19 -2.79 4.91 -24.84
CA ILE A 19 -3.37 5.61 -23.67
C ILE A 19 -3.58 7.08 -24.04
N ASP A 20 -4.82 7.57 -23.91
CA ASP A 20 -5.09 9.01 -23.85
C ASP A 20 -4.95 9.44 -22.39
N TYR A 21 -3.94 10.25 -22.07
CA TYR A 21 -3.62 10.60 -20.70
C TYR A 21 -4.63 11.55 -20.03
N ILE A 22 -5.59 12.12 -20.78
CA ILE A 22 -6.60 13.02 -20.21
C ILE A 22 -7.55 12.30 -19.24
N ASP A 23 -7.80 11.01 -19.47
CA ASP A 23 -8.71 10.18 -18.68
C ASP A 23 -8.02 9.47 -17.51
N TYR A 24 -6.73 9.74 -17.27
CA TYR A 24 -5.91 8.99 -16.34
C TYR A 24 -5.27 9.88 -15.27
N TYR A 25 -5.23 9.36 -14.05
CA TYR A 25 -4.38 9.89 -13.00
C TYR A 25 -3.04 9.19 -12.99
N ALA A 26 -1.97 9.95 -13.20
CA ALA A 26 -0.61 9.47 -13.09
C ALA A 26 -0.12 9.57 -11.63
N ASN A 27 0.44 8.48 -11.11
CA ASN A 27 1.12 8.45 -9.81
C ASN A 27 2.60 8.10 -10.01
N ILE A 28 3.46 8.64 -9.15
CA ILE A 28 4.88 8.27 -9.13
C ILE A 28 4.98 6.78 -8.78
N LYS A 29 5.67 6.01 -9.64
CA LYS A 29 5.98 4.62 -9.33
C LYS A 29 7.16 4.57 -8.37
N LEU A 30 6.89 4.21 -7.13
CA LEU A 30 7.91 4.00 -6.10
C LEU A 30 8.53 2.59 -6.22
N ASP A 31 9.73 2.46 -5.66
CA ASP A 31 10.45 1.18 -5.52
C ASP A 31 10.67 0.92 -4.03
N GLY A 32 9.73 0.22 -3.41
CA GLY A 32 9.70 0.00 -1.98
C GLY A 32 8.98 -1.30 -1.62
N ILE A 33 8.21 -1.26 -0.54
CA ILE A 33 7.42 -2.39 -0.07
C ILE A 33 5.94 -2.06 -0.18
N ARG A 34 5.31 -2.59 -1.24
CA ARG A 34 3.85 -2.55 -1.36
C ARG A 34 3.17 -3.29 -0.23
N ASN A 35 2.25 -2.61 0.43
CA ASN A 35 1.54 -3.12 1.60
C ASN A 35 0.12 -2.56 1.65
N PHE A 36 -0.73 -3.27 2.39
CA PHE A 36 -1.97 -2.72 2.88
C PHE A 36 -1.86 -2.30 4.34
N GLY A 37 -2.42 -1.14 4.67
CA GLY A 37 -2.55 -0.64 6.03
C GLY A 37 -4.00 -0.69 6.51
N PHE A 38 -4.24 -1.39 7.62
CA PHE A 38 -5.51 -1.39 8.34
C PHE A 38 -5.34 -0.55 9.59
N LEU A 39 -6.01 0.60 9.64
CA LEU A 39 -5.93 1.52 10.76
C LEU A 39 -7.28 1.55 11.48
N SER A 40 -7.26 1.47 12.79
CA SER A 40 -8.45 1.54 13.64
C SER A 40 -8.10 2.11 15.02
N ASN A 41 -9.06 2.09 15.95
CA ASN A 41 -8.81 2.46 17.33
C ASN A 41 -7.92 1.44 18.07
N ALA A 42 -7.80 0.21 17.57
CA ALA A 42 -6.92 -0.81 18.12
C ALA A 42 -5.45 -0.57 17.75
N GLY A 43 -5.19 0.08 16.62
CA GLY A 43 -3.84 0.32 16.10
C GLY A 43 -3.76 0.13 14.60
N THR A 44 -2.53 -0.06 14.13
CA THR A 44 -2.20 -0.28 12.72
C THR A 44 -1.75 -1.72 12.50
N VAL A 45 -2.36 -2.40 11.53
CA VAL A 45 -1.89 -3.69 11.01
C VAL A 45 -1.41 -3.49 9.58
N LEU A 46 -0.23 -4.04 9.25
CA LEU A 46 0.36 -3.96 7.92
C LEU A 46 0.45 -5.36 7.29
N GLN A 47 -0.07 -5.49 6.08
CA GLN A 47 0.01 -6.72 5.28
C GLN A 47 0.87 -6.49 4.04
N ALA A 48 1.92 -7.28 3.85
CA ALA A 48 2.72 -7.22 2.63
C ALA A 48 1.92 -7.68 1.40
N ARG A 49 2.44 -7.39 0.20
CA ARG A 49 1.95 -7.96 -1.07
C ARG A 49 1.80 -9.48 -1.05
N SER A 50 2.67 -10.20 -0.34
CA SER A 50 2.62 -11.66 -0.21
C SER A 50 1.49 -12.17 0.67
N GLY A 51 0.84 -11.27 1.43
CA GLY A 51 -0.14 -11.64 2.45
C GLY A 51 0.42 -11.74 3.86
N SER A 52 1.74 -11.70 4.04
CA SER A 52 2.34 -11.79 5.38
C SER A 52 2.07 -10.53 6.20
N ASN A 53 1.73 -10.71 7.48
CA ASN A 53 1.73 -9.60 8.44
C ASN A 53 3.17 -9.10 8.65
N ILE A 54 3.39 -7.80 8.45
CA ILE A 54 4.69 -7.12 8.58
C ILE A 54 4.66 -5.99 9.62
N THR A 55 3.62 -5.95 10.45
CA THR A 55 3.36 -4.88 11.41
C THR A 55 4.55 -4.63 12.33
N ASP A 56 5.11 -5.69 12.91
CA ASP A 56 6.22 -5.58 13.88
C ASP A 56 7.54 -5.13 13.26
N LYS A 57 7.65 -5.14 11.93
CA LYS A 57 8.85 -4.68 11.21
C LYS A 57 8.92 -3.16 11.10
N TYR A 58 7.79 -2.46 11.27
CA TYR A 58 7.67 -1.01 11.10
C TYR A 58 6.94 -0.38 12.30
N PRO A 59 7.51 -0.48 13.52
CA PRO A 59 6.88 0.07 14.72
C PRO A 59 6.63 1.58 14.65
N GLU A 60 7.41 2.31 13.86
CA GLU A 60 7.27 3.74 13.60
C GLU A 60 5.98 4.10 12.85
N LEU A 61 5.34 3.13 12.18
CA LEU A 61 4.08 3.33 11.46
C LEU A 61 2.83 3.06 12.33
N GLN A 62 3.01 2.81 13.62
CA GLN A 62 1.90 2.60 14.54
C GLN A 62 1.12 3.89 14.79
N THR A 63 -0.16 3.87 14.43
CA THR A 63 -1.10 4.94 14.71
C THR A 63 -2.49 4.41 15.06
N LYS A 64 -3.35 5.29 15.57
CA LYS A 64 -4.75 5.02 15.91
C LYS A 64 -5.65 6.09 15.31
N THR A 65 -6.85 5.69 14.93
CA THR A 65 -7.89 6.58 14.41
C THR A 65 -9.26 6.10 14.89
N GLU A 66 -10.21 7.01 15.02
CA GLU A 66 -11.59 6.68 15.40
C GLU A 66 -12.32 5.88 14.31
N HIS A 67 -11.84 5.96 13.07
CA HIS A 67 -12.43 5.27 11.93
C HIS A 67 -11.66 4.01 11.58
N THR A 68 -12.36 3.01 11.01
CA THR A 68 -11.70 1.88 10.36
C THR A 68 -11.34 2.27 8.93
N ILE A 69 -10.04 2.30 8.64
CA ILE A 69 -9.49 2.73 7.35
C ILE A 69 -8.66 1.58 6.77
N PHE A 70 -8.81 1.38 5.45
CA PHE A 70 -8.01 0.43 4.68
C PHE A 70 -7.31 1.17 3.55
N LEU A 71 -5.98 1.10 3.51
CA LEU A 71 -5.11 1.80 2.56
C LEU A 71 -4.26 0.81 1.76
N ASP A 72 -4.05 1.07 0.48
CA ASP A 72 -3.05 0.41 -0.39
C ASP A 72 -1.97 1.43 -0.72
N GLY A 73 -0.71 1.10 -0.47
CA GLY A 73 0.39 2.03 -0.68
C GLY A 73 1.76 1.37 -0.64
N GLU A 74 2.79 2.22 -0.71
CA GLU A 74 4.19 1.81 -0.72
C GLU A 74 4.91 2.35 0.51
N ILE A 75 5.57 1.48 1.28
CA ILE A 75 6.55 1.91 2.28
C ILE A 75 7.87 2.15 1.56
N ILE A 76 8.40 3.36 1.70
CA ILE A 76 9.70 3.75 1.16
C ILE A 76 10.60 4.23 2.29
N ILE A 77 11.92 4.04 2.13
CA ILE A 77 12.91 4.69 2.99
C ILE A 77 13.03 6.13 2.49
N GLY A 78 12.59 7.09 3.30
CA GLY A 78 12.89 8.50 3.05
C GLY A 78 14.40 8.73 3.09
N SER A 79 14.90 9.76 2.41
CA SER A 79 16.29 10.19 2.57
C SER A 79 16.51 10.53 4.05
N GLY A 80 17.26 9.67 4.76
CA GLY A 80 17.65 9.94 6.15
C GLY A 80 18.51 11.20 6.19
N THR A 81 18.08 12.17 7.01
CA THR A 81 18.92 13.29 7.45
C THR A 81 19.75 12.89 8.64
#